data_AF-A0A6I2G8A8-F1
#
_entry.id   AF-A0A6I2G8A8-F1
#
_cell.length_a   1.000
_cell.length_b   1.000
_cell.length_c   1.000
_cell.angle_alpha   90.00
_cell.angle_beta   90.00
_cell.angle_gamma   90.00
#
_symmetry.space_group_name_H-M   'P 1'
#
loop_
_entity.id
_entity.type
_entity.pdbx_description
1 polymer ?
#
loop_
_entity_poly.entity_id
_entity_poly.type
_entity_poly.pdbx_seq_one_letter_code
_entity_poly.pdbx_strand_id
1 'polypeptide(L)'
;DRLATKAQRLALIAAEKGCTRPDCSAPASLSAVHHITEWAKEGPTDIENLTLACDACHALVHDGPGGWKTVVTGPDTDFPGRTGWIAPAHIDPTRTPHVNHRHHPGELLAATIARIRARDERDREHRKARLEHRTTPGEGR
;
A
#
# COMPACT_ATOMS: atom_id res chain seq x y z
N ASP A 1 -21.06 6.90 -18.02
CA ASP A 1 -19.92 7.11 -18.91
C ASP A 1 -18.83 6.09 -18.58
N ARG A 2 -18.16 5.51 -19.58
CA ARG A 2 -17.14 4.46 -19.41
C ARG A 2 -15.74 5.04 -19.20
N LEU A 3 -15.53 6.28 -19.67
CA LEU A 3 -14.24 6.95 -19.57
C LEU A 3 -14.19 7.82 -18.32
N ALA A 4 -13.06 7.78 -17.62
CA ALA A 4 -12.81 8.71 -16.52
C ALA A 4 -12.78 10.15 -17.04
N THR A 5 -13.42 11.05 -16.30
CA THR A 5 -13.36 12.48 -16.58
C THR A 5 -11.93 13.01 -16.41
N LYS A 6 -11.64 14.19 -16.98
CA LYS A 6 -10.34 14.87 -16.78
C LYS A 6 -10.05 15.11 -15.29
N ALA A 7 -11.06 15.51 -14.52
CA ALA A 7 -10.93 15.76 -13.09
C ALA A 7 -10.56 14.47 -12.32
N GLN A 8 -11.25 13.35 -12.61
CA GLN A 8 -10.91 12.06 -12.01
C GLN A 8 -9.48 11.62 -12.38
N ARG A 9 -9.07 11.77 -13.63
CA ARG A 9 -7.70 11.44 -14.04
C ARG A 9 -6.65 12.28 -13.32
N LEU A 10 -6.90 13.59 -13.15
CA LEU A 10 -6.00 14.47 -12.39
C LEU A 10 -5.94 14.10 -10.91
N ALA A 11 -7.08 13.76 -10.30
CA ALA A 11 -7.13 13.29 -8.92
C ALA A 11 -6.31 12.01 -8.74
N LEU A 12 -6.43 11.04 -9.65
CA LEU A 12 -5.63 9.82 -9.64
C LEU A 12 -4.14 10.09 -9.81
N ILE A 13 -3.74 10.98 -10.73
CA ILE A 13 -2.34 11.37 -10.90
C ILE A 13 -1.78 11.94 -9.59
N ALA A 14 -2.53 12.80 -8.92
CA ALA A 14 -2.10 13.41 -7.66
C ALA A 14 -2.01 12.37 -6.53
N ALA A 15 -3.00 11.48 -6.43
CA ALA A 15 -3.09 10.48 -5.38
C ALA A 15 -2.06 9.36 -5.56
N GLU A 16 -2.01 8.75 -6.73
CA GLU A 16 -1.28 7.49 -6.97
C GLU A 16 0.07 7.69 -7.65
N LYS A 17 0.25 8.80 -8.39
CA LYS A 17 1.50 9.24 -9.07
C LYS A 17 2.07 8.30 -10.13
N GLY A 18 1.56 7.07 -10.25
CA GLY A 18 1.94 6.07 -11.24
C GLY A 18 1.14 4.79 -11.09
N CYS A 19 1.60 3.73 -11.78
CA CYS A 19 0.95 2.42 -11.74
C CYS A 19 0.87 1.89 -10.30
N THR A 20 -0.31 1.46 -9.87
CA THR A 20 -0.52 1.01 -8.49
C THR A 20 -0.11 -0.44 -8.23
N ARG A 21 0.31 -1.20 -9.26
CA ARG A 21 0.81 -2.56 -9.07
C ARG A 21 2.11 -2.53 -8.24
N PRO A 22 2.25 -3.38 -7.20
CA PRO A 22 3.48 -3.52 -6.43
C PRO A 22 4.73 -3.56 -7.31
N ASP A 23 5.72 -2.79 -6.87
CA ASP A 23 7.06 -2.63 -7.47
C ASP A 23 7.12 -2.07 -8.90
N CYS A 24 5.99 -1.70 -9.50
CA CYS A 24 6.00 -1.01 -10.79
C CYS A 24 6.47 0.44 -10.63
N SER A 25 7.36 0.92 -11.50
CA SER A 25 7.77 2.34 -11.58
C SER A 25 7.10 3.13 -12.70
N ALA A 26 6.18 2.52 -13.46
CA ALA A 26 5.58 3.20 -14.60
C ALA A 26 4.87 4.49 -14.13
N PRO A 27 5.26 5.67 -14.64
CA PRO A 27 4.66 6.93 -14.21
C PRO A 27 3.21 7.03 -14.66
N ALA A 28 2.47 7.98 -14.08
CA ALA A 28 1.07 8.18 -14.42
C ALA A 28 0.84 8.54 -15.90
N SER A 29 1.82 9.17 -16.56
CA SER A 29 1.79 9.47 -18.00
C SER A 29 1.81 8.21 -18.88
N LEU A 30 2.31 7.08 -18.36
CA LEU A 30 2.30 5.77 -19.02
C LEU A 30 1.25 4.82 -18.42
N SER A 31 0.26 5.38 -17.72
CA SER A 31 -0.80 4.60 -17.06
C SER A 31 -2.18 4.97 -17.58
N ALA A 32 -2.99 3.95 -17.86
CA ALA A 32 -4.41 4.08 -18.12
C ALA A 32 -5.19 4.10 -16.80
N VAL A 33 -6.42 4.62 -16.86
CA VAL A 33 -7.36 4.46 -15.75
C VAL A 33 -7.98 3.07 -15.86
N HIS A 34 -7.91 2.31 -14.78
CA HIS A 34 -8.43 0.97 -14.61
C HIS A 34 -9.57 0.99 -13.58
N HIS A 35 -10.66 0.30 -13.86
CA HIS A 35 -11.76 0.09 -12.91
C HIS A 35 -11.41 -1.07 -11.97
N ILE A 36 -11.45 -0.83 -10.65
CA ILE A 36 -11.19 -1.88 -9.65
C ILE A 36 -12.26 -2.97 -9.71
N THR A 37 -13.52 -2.56 -9.63
CA THR A 37 -14.65 -3.37 -10.08
C THR A 37 -14.89 -3.08 -11.54
N GLU A 38 -14.61 -4.06 -12.39
CA GLU A 38 -14.74 -3.94 -13.84
C GLU A 38 -16.09 -3.35 -14.27
N TRP A 39 -16.06 -2.45 -15.26
CA TRP A 39 -17.28 -1.86 -15.81
C TRP A 39 -18.24 -2.93 -16.38
N ALA A 40 -17.70 -3.98 -16.99
CA ALA A 40 -18.48 -5.11 -17.50
C ALA A 40 -19.23 -5.89 -16.40
N LYS A 41 -18.86 -5.67 -15.13
CA LYS A 41 -19.52 -6.19 -13.93
C LYS A 41 -20.30 -5.10 -13.19
N GLU A 42 -20.75 -4.08 -13.94
CA GLU A 42 -21.53 -2.93 -13.45
C GLU A 42 -20.77 -2.01 -12.48
N GLY A 43 -19.43 -2.07 -12.49
CA GLY A 43 -18.62 -1.15 -11.69
C GLY A 43 -18.77 0.32 -12.13
N PRO A 44 -18.95 1.26 -11.19
CA PRO A 44 -19.14 2.67 -11.53
C PRO A 44 -17.83 3.32 -11.99
N THR A 45 -17.93 4.31 -12.86
CA THR A 45 -16.82 5.23 -13.17
C THR A 45 -16.79 6.33 -12.11
N ASP A 46 -16.50 5.93 -10.87
CA ASP A 46 -16.38 6.80 -9.69
C ASP A 46 -14.92 6.84 -9.23
N ILE A 47 -14.45 7.97 -8.69
CA ILE A 47 -13.07 8.10 -8.21
C ILE A 47 -12.70 7.01 -7.19
N GLU A 48 -13.66 6.51 -6.41
CA GLU A 48 -13.45 5.43 -5.44
C GLU A 48 -13.29 4.04 -6.07
N ASN A 49 -13.67 3.87 -7.35
CA ASN A 49 -13.58 2.61 -8.10
C ASN A 49 -12.54 2.67 -9.24
N LEU A 50 -11.71 3.70 -9.28
CA LEU A 50 -10.72 3.89 -10.34
C LEU A 50 -9.31 3.90 -9.77
N THR A 51 -8.35 3.42 -10.57
CA THR A 51 -6.92 3.43 -10.25
C THR A 51 -6.08 3.55 -11.51
N LEU A 52 -4.77 3.75 -11.40
CA LEU A 52 -3.82 3.78 -12.50
C LEU A 52 -3.11 2.43 -12.68
N ALA A 53 -3.13 1.94 -13.92
CA ALA A 53 -2.35 0.77 -14.34
C ALA A 53 -1.65 1.05 -15.67
N CYS A 54 -0.35 0.76 -15.79
CA CYS A 54 0.32 0.78 -17.09
C CYS A 54 -0.12 -0.40 -17.95
N ASP A 55 0.03 -0.30 -19.28
CA ASP A 55 -0.48 -1.30 -20.23
C ASP A 55 -0.04 -2.73 -19.88
N ALA A 56 1.24 -2.91 -19.54
CA ALA A 56 1.78 -4.21 -19.16
C ALA A 56 1.17 -4.77 -17.87
N CYS A 57 0.89 -3.93 -16.86
CA CYS A 57 0.28 -4.37 -15.62
C CYS A 57 -1.24 -4.53 -15.75
N HIS A 58 -1.87 -3.70 -16.57
CA HIS A 58 -3.30 -3.77 -16.87
C HIS A 58 -3.65 -5.11 -17.56
N ALA A 59 -2.81 -5.56 -18.49
CA ALA A 59 -2.97 -6.86 -19.16
C ALA A 59 -2.91 -8.08 -18.22
N LEU A 60 -2.39 -7.93 -17.00
CA LEU A 60 -2.37 -9.00 -16.00
C LEU A 60 -3.71 -9.19 -15.30
N VAL A 61 -4.61 -8.21 -15.38
CA VAL A 61 -5.92 -8.25 -14.71
C VAL A 61 -6.92 -8.99 -15.59
N HIS A 62 -7.39 -10.14 -15.11
CA HIS A 62 -8.44 -10.92 -15.77
C HIS A 62 -9.03 -11.96 -14.80
N ASP A 63 -10.13 -12.59 -15.18
CA ASP A 63 -10.85 -13.58 -14.34
C ASP A 63 -10.29 -15.01 -14.39
N GLY A 64 -9.20 -15.21 -15.14
CA GLY A 64 -8.58 -16.53 -15.32
C GLY A 64 -7.69 -16.96 -14.13
N PRO A 65 -7.24 -18.23 -14.09
CA PRO A 65 -6.43 -18.75 -12.98
C PRO A 65 -5.09 -18.02 -12.75
N GLY A 66 -4.56 -17.36 -13.78
CA GLY A 66 -3.35 -16.52 -13.70
C GLY A 66 -3.61 -15.03 -13.50
N GLY A 67 -4.87 -14.64 -13.33
CA GLY A 67 -5.28 -13.26 -13.26
C GLY A 67 -4.93 -12.60 -11.94
N TRP A 68 -4.41 -11.38 -12.05
CA TRP A 68 -4.33 -10.45 -10.94
C TRP A 68 -5.69 -9.82 -10.69
N LYS A 69 -5.94 -9.42 -9.44
CA LYS A 69 -7.14 -8.65 -9.07
C LYS A 69 -6.73 -7.38 -8.35
N THR A 70 -7.49 -6.33 -8.53
CA THR A 70 -7.37 -5.07 -7.79
C THR A 70 -8.47 -4.98 -6.74
N VAL A 71 -8.17 -4.34 -5.61
CA VAL A 71 -9.13 -4.06 -4.54
C VAL A 71 -8.83 -2.71 -3.92
N VAL A 72 -9.83 -2.05 -3.35
CA VAL A 72 -9.60 -0.94 -2.42
C VAL A 72 -9.32 -1.52 -1.05
N THR A 73 -8.21 -1.14 -0.43
CA THR A 73 -7.85 -1.61 0.92
C THR A 73 -8.79 -1.03 1.97
N GLY A 74 -9.18 -1.87 2.94
CA GLY A 74 -10.12 -1.51 4.00
C GLY A 74 -9.54 -0.58 5.07
N PRO A 75 -10.41 -0.03 5.94
CA PRO A 75 -10.03 0.91 7.01
C PRO A 75 -9.06 0.31 8.04
N ASP A 76 -9.11 -1.01 8.23
CA ASP A 76 -8.28 -1.73 9.21
C ASP A 76 -6.89 -2.12 8.66
N THR A 77 -6.50 -1.61 7.49
CA THR A 77 -5.18 -1.85 6.89
C THR A 77 -4.23 -0.69 7.18
N ASP A 78 -2.92 -0.93 7.05
CA ASP A 78 -1.90 0.13 7.21
C ASP A 78 -2.07 1.28 6.20
N PHE A 79 -2.75 1.03 5.08
CA PHE A 79 -2.90 1.97 3.97
C PHE A 79 -4.33 1.98 3.45
N PRO A 80 -5.31 2.47 4.23
CA PRO A 80 -6.72 2.43 3.85
C PRO A 80 -7.02 3.28 2.62
N GLY A 81 -7.92 2.80 1.76
CA GLY A 81 -8.32 3.48 0.53
C GLY A 81 -7.28 3.42 -0.60
N ARG A 82 -6.15 2.73 -0.42
CA ARG A 82 -5.18 2.49 -1.49
C ARG A 82 -5.63 1.33 -2.37
N THR A 83 -5.17 1.32 -3.61
CA THR A 83 -5.32 0.16 -4.48
C THR A 83 -4.35 -0.95 -4.07
N GLY A 84 -4.92 -2.04 -3.55
CA GLY A 84 -4.22 -3.30 -3.34
C GLY A 84 -4.31 -4.19 -4.59
N TRP A 85 -3.22 -4.89 -4.89
CA TRP A 85 -3.17 -5.89 -5.95
C TRP A 85 -3.00 -7.28 -5.35
N ILE A 86 -3.81 -8.22 -5.81
CA ILE A 86 -3.82 -9.61 -5.38
C ILE A 86 -3.26 -10.47 -6.51
N ALA A 87 -2.09 -11.05 -6.29
CA ALA A 87 -1.42 -11.94 -7.24
C ALA A 87 -2.15 -13.29 -7.38
N PRO A 88 -2.11 -13.99 -8.53
CA PRO A 88 -2.66 -15.34 -8.69
C PRO A 88 -2.08 -16.32 -7.66
N ALA A 89 -2.86 -17.35 -7.29
CA ALA A 89 -2.51 -18.26 -6.19
C ALA A 89 -1.19 -19.00 -6.39
N HIS A 90 -0.74 -19.17 -7.64
CA HIS A 90 0.55 -19.78 -7.96
C HIS A 90 1.75 -18.82 -7.78
N ILE A 91 1.50 -17.51 -7.64
CA ILE A 91 2.51 -16.49 -7.30
C ILE A 91 2.46 -16.18 -5.80
N ASP A 92 1.27 -15.94 -5.26
CA ASP A 92 1.04 -15.76 -3.83
C ASP A 92 -0.14 -16.64 -3.37
N PRO A 93 0.15 -17.79 -2.71
CA PRO A 93 -0.89 -18.68 -2.19
C PRO A 93 -1.79 -18.02 -1.15
N THR A 94 -1.31 -17.00 -0.44
CA THR A 94 -2.09 -16.31 0.60
C THR A 94 -3.11 -15.33 0.00
N ARG A 95 -2.96 -14.98 -1.28
CA ARG A 95 -3.81 -14.01 -1.99
C ARG A 95 -3.89 -12.69 -1.22
N THR A 96 -2.78 -12.28 -0.62
CA THR A 96 -2.70 -11.07 0.20
C THR A 96 -2.66 -9.84 -0.72
N PRO A 97 -3.51 -8.82 -0.49
CA PRO A 97 -3.41 -7.56 -1.21
C PRO A 97 -2.13 -6.81 -0.85
N HIS A 98 -1.37 -6.40 -1.86
CA HIS A 98 -0.19 -5.55 -1.69
C HIS A 98 -0.36 -4.20 -2.39
N VAL A 99 0.08 -3.12 -1.76
CA VAL A 99 0.07 -1.76 -2.31
C VAL A 99 1.44 -1.40 -2.90
N ASN A 100 1.49 -0.46 -3.84
CA ASN A 100 2.77 0.01 -4.40
C ASN A 100 3.35 1.19 -3.60
N HIS A 101 4.49 0.98 -2.94
CA HIS A 101 5.22 2.05 -2.25
C HIS A 101 6.21 2.81 -3.13
N ARG A 102 6.49 2.34 -4.35
CA ARG A 102 7.53 2.90 -5.23
C ARG A 102 7.26 4.35 -5.61
N HIS A 103 5.98 4.73 -5.72
CA HIS A 103 5.54 6.10 -5.97
C HIS A 103 5.30 6.91 -4.67
N HIS A 104 5.43 6.27 -3.51
CA HIS A 104 5.19 6.84 -2.18
C HIS A 104 6.37 6.56 -1.21
N PRO A 105 7.62 6.89 -1.56
CA PRO A 105 8.79 6.54 -0.74
C PRO A 105 8.74 7.16 0.67
N GLY A 106 8.00 8.25 0.85
CA GLY A 106 7.77 8.86 2.16
C GLY A 106 7.10 7.92 3.17
N GLU A 107 6.27 6.97 2.73
CA GLU A 107 5.62 5.97 3.59
C GLU A 107 6.66 5.04 4.23
N LEU A 108 7.57 4.51 3.41
CA LEU A 108 8.64 3.63 3.87
C LEU A 108 9.65 4.37 4.77
N LEU A 109 9.97 5.61 4.42
CA LEU A 109 10.84 6.46 5.24
C LEU A 109 10.21 6.73 6.61
N ALA A 110 8.92 7.12 6.65
CA ALA A 110 8.20 7.38 7.89
C ALA A 110 8.16 6.14 8.79
N ALA A 111 7.83 4.97 8.23
CA ALA A 111 7.86 3.69 8.95
C ALA A 111 9.26 3.38 9.51
N THR A 112 10.31 3.62 8.73
CA THR A 112 11.70 3.41 9.15
C THR A 112 12.08 4.33 10.30
N ILE A 113 11.76 5.62 10.22
CA ILE A 113 12.00 6.60 11.28
C ILE A 113 11.25 6.20 12.56
N ALA A 114 9.99 5.77 12.44
CA ALA A 114 9.20 5.32 13.58
C ALA A 114 9.83 4.11 14.29
N ARG A 115 10.34 3.12 13.53
CA ARG A 115 11.05 1.96 14.10
C ARG A 115 12.31 2.36 14.86
N ILE A 116 13.10 3.29 14.31
CA ILE A 116 14.32 3.79 14.96
C ILE A 116 13.94 4.47 16.29
N ARG A 117 12.97 5.39 16.26
CA ARG A 117 12.51 6.10 17.47
C ARG A 117 12.02 5.14 18.55
N ALA A 118 11.25 4.13 18.18
CA ALA A 118 10.74 3.13 19.12
C ALA A 118 11.87 2.28 19.72
N ARG A 119 12.90 1.93 18.94
CA ARG A 119 14.09 1.24 19.46
C ARG A 119 14.85 2.11 20.45
N ASP A 120 15.11 3.35 20.08
CA ASP A 120 15.89 4.26 20.92
C ASP A 120 15.16 4.54 22.26
N GLU A 121 13.82 4.54 22.26
CA GLU A 121 13.04 4.63 23.49
C GLU A 121 13.21 3.41 24.38
N ARG A 122 13.08 2.19 23.82
CA ARG A 122 13.31 0.95 24.58
C ARG A 122 14.73 0.90 25.16
N ASP A 123 15.73 1.36 24.42
CA ASP A 123 17.11 1.39 24.89
C ASP A 123 17.30 2.40 26.03
N ARG A 124 16.62 3.55 25.98
CA ARG A 124 16.58 4.54 27.07
C ARG A 124 15.91 3.96 28.32
N GLU A 125 14.75 3.35 28.18
CA GLU A 125 14.01 2.70 29.27
C GLU A 125 14.85 1.60 29.92
N HIS A 126 15.46 0.73 29.12
CA HIS A 126 16.32 -0.35 29.62
C HIS A 126 17.55 0.18 30.37
N ARG A 127 18.16 1.26 29.87
CA ARG A 127 19.29 1.92 30.54
C ARG A 127 18.86 2.54 31.88
N LYS A 128 17.70 3.20 31.91
CA LYS A 128 17.14 3.79 33.13
C LYS A 128 16.86 2.71 34.18
N ALA A 129 16.18 1.63 33.81
CA ALA A 129 15.89 0.50 34.70
C ALA A 129 17.17 -0.15 35.26
N ARG A 130 18.22 -0.31 34.44
CA ARG A 130 19.53 -0.80 34.91
C ARG A 130 20.19 0.13 35.93
N LEU A 131 20.08 1.44 35.73
CA LEU A 131 20.63 2.42 36.67
C LEU A 131 19.87 2.37 38.00
N GLU A 132 18.54 2.30 37.96
CA GLU A 132 17.67 2.20 39.13
C GLU A 132 17.95 0.92 39.95
N HIS A 133 18.03 -0.25 39.31
CA HIS A 133 18.36 -1.52 39.98
C HIS A 133 19.75 -1.48 40.64
N ARG A 134 20.72 -0.75 40.07
CA ARG A 134 22.07 -0.64 40.67
C ARG A 134 22.08 0.26 41.92
N THR A 135 21.10 1.15 42.06
CA THR A 135 21.01 2.11 43.17
C THR A 135 20.14 1.63 44.33
N THR A 136 19.39 0.53 44.18
CA THR A 136 18.64 -0.08 45.29
C THR A 136 19.63 -0.72 46.27
N PRO A 137 19.73 -0.25 47.53
CA PRO A 137 20.57 -0.90 48.52
C PRO A 137 20.04 -2.32 48.75
N GLY A 138 20.94 -3.32 48.74
CA GLY A 138 20.56 -4.66 49.19
C GLY A 138 20.10 -4.56 50.64
N GLU A 139 18.85 -4.92 50.92
CA GLU A 139 18.37 -5.19 52.27
C GLU A 139 19.23 -6.33 52.82
N GLY A 140 20.27 -5.94 53.55
CA GLY A 140 21.20 -6.83 54.22
C GLY A 140 20.48 -7.60 55.31
N ARG A 141 20.67 -8.92 55.27
CA ARG A 141 20.44 -9.83 56.40
C ARG A 141 21.44 -9.60 57.52
#